data_AF-F3FWH4-F1
#
_entry.id   AF-F3FWH4-F1
#
_cell.length_a   1.000
_cell.length_b   1.000
_cell.length_c   1.000
_cell.angle_alpha   90.00
_cell.angle_beta   90.00
_cell.angle_gamma   90.00
#
_symmetry.space_group_name_H-M   'P 1'
#
loop_
_entity.id
_entity.type
_entity.pdbx_description
1 polymer ?
#
loop_
_entity_poly.entity_id
_entity_poly.type
_entity_poly.pdbx_seq_one_letter_code
_entity_poly.pdbx_strand_id
1 'polypeptide(L)'
;MAAEQGDPYVLQSQFAFQSRAHLDTFAQALQTVINRHDILRTSMHWESLDEPLQVVWRQVELSVEEIQLNPRFGDISRQLQERLDPRQIR
;
A
#
# COMPACT_ATOMS: atom_id res chain seq x y z
N MET A 1 9.90 -24.01 -0.05
CA MET A 1 9.90 -22.82 -0.91
C MET A 1 8.64 -22.01 -0.61
N ALA A 2 8.74 -21.14 0.38
CA ALA A 2 7.80 -20.08 0.73
C ALA A 2 8.70 -18.97 1.30
N ALA A 3 8.54 -17.74 0.83
CA ALA A 3 9.59 -16.73 0.83
C ALA A 3 10.20 -16.48 2.22
N GLU A 4 11.52 -16.69 2.36
CA GLU A 4 12.30 -16.30 3.54
C GLU A 4 12.43 -14.77 3.69
N GLN A 5 11.75 -14.00 2.84
CA GLN A 5 11.93 -12.57 2.62
C GLN A 5 10.68 -11.96 1.94
N GLY A 6 9.62 -11.74 2.72
CA GLY A 6 8.49 -10.88 2.35
C GLY A 6 7.35 -11.62 1.66
N ASP A 7 6.14 -11.07 1.70
CA ASP A 7 4.98 -11.69 1.06
C ASP A 7 5.09 -11.57 -0.48
N PRO A 8 5.20 -12.70 -1.22
CA PRO A 8 5.35 -12.69 -2.67
C PRO A 8 4.12 -12.16 -3.42
N TYR A 9 2.98 -12.00 -2.74
CA TYR A 9 1.74 -11.47 -3.31
C TYR A 9 1.58 -9.95 -3.07
N VAL A 10 2.55 -9.30 -2.42
CA VAL A 10 2.59 -7.85 -2.27
C VAL A 10 3.29 -7.22 -3.47
N LEU A 11 2.59 -6.34 -4.18
CA LEU A 11 3.15 -5.52 -5.25
C LEU A 11 3.49 -4.13 -4.72
N GLN A 12 4.69 -3.65 -5.01
CA GLN A 12 5.14 -2.31 -4.64
C GLN A 12 5.41 -1.48 -5.90
N SER A 13 5.07 -0.19 -5.85
CA SER A 13 5.38 0.77 -6.91
C SER A 13 5.81 2.10 -6.29
N GLN A 14 6.78 2.76 -6.91
CA GLN A 14 7.27 4.06 -6.47
C GLN A 14 7.02 5.11 -7.55
N PHE A 15 6.59 6.29 -7.12
CA PHE A 15 6.29 7.42 -7.99
C PHE A 15 7.00 8.66 -7.45
N ALA A 16 7.57 9.45 -8.34
CA ALA A 16 8.10 10.77 -8.02
C ALA A 16 7.10 11.85 -8.47
N PHE A 17 6.87 12.84 -7.62
CA PHE A 17 5.97 13.94 -7.89
C PHE A 17 6.74 15.27 -7.89
N GLN A 18 6.33 16.18 -8.76
CA GLN A 18 6.98 17.49 -8.88
C GLN A 18 6.63 18.43 -7.73
N SER A 19 5.50 18.20 -7.05
CA SER A 19 5.04 19.01 -5.91
C SER A 19 4.04 18.25 -5.04
N ARG A 20 3.79 18.77 -3.84
CA ARG A 20 2.77 18.24 -2.92
C ARG A 20 1.37 18.24 -3.54
N ALA A 21 1.00 19.31 -4.26
CA ALA A 21 -0.31 19.37 -4.92
C ALA A 21 -0.53 18.26 -5.96
N HIS A 22 0.52 17.85 -6.69
CA HIS A 22 0.43 16.73 -7.63
C HIS A 22 0.26 15.39 -6.90
N LEU A 23 0.95 15.21 -5.76
CA LEU A 23 0.76 14.03 -4.89
C LEU A 23 -0.67 13.96 -4.36
N ASP A 24 -1.21 15.07 -3.83
CA ASP A 24 -2.56 15.11 -3.27
C ASP A 24 -3.62 14.81 -4.36
N THR A 25 -3.43 15.37 -5.56
CA THR A 25 -4.28 15.09 -6.73
C THR A 25 -4.22 13.61 -7.12
N PHE A 26 -3.03 13.02 -7.13
CA PHE A 26 -2.85 11.60 -7.41
C PHE A 26 -3.54 10.71 -6.36
N ALA A 27 -3.39 11.03 -5.06
CA ALA A 27 -4.04 10.30 -3.98
C ALA A 27 -5.57 10.34 -4.12
N GLN A 28 -6.15 11.49 -4.46
CA GLN A 28 -7.58 11.62 -4.71
C GLN A 28 -8.06 10.82 -5.94
N ALA A 29 -7.25 10.78 -6.99
CA ALA A 29 -7.54 9.96 -8.17
C ALA A 29 -7.46 8.46 -7.81
N LEU A 30 -6.47 8.04 -7.02
CA LEU A 30 -6.32 6.67 -6.55
C LEU A 30 -7.49 6.24 -5.66
N GLN A 31 -7.97 7.12 -4.76
CA GLN A 31 -9.20 6.88 -4.00
C GLN A 31 -10.41 6.62 -4.92
N THR A 32 -10.52 7.36 -6.03
CA THR A 32 -11.59 7.14 -7.01
C THR A 32 -11.47 5.79 -7.70
N VAL A 33 -10.25 5.33 -7.99
CA VAL A 33 -9.99 3.99 -8.51
C VAL A 33 -10.38 2.92 -7.49
N ILE A 34 -10.00 3.08 -6.22
CA ILE A 34 -10.38 2.18 -5.12
C ILE A 34 -11.91 2.06 -5.03
N ASN A 35 -12.61 3.19 -5.02
CA ASN A 35 -14.07 3.22 -4.95
C ASN A 35 -14.74 2.50 -6.13
N ARG A 36 -14.13 2.55 -7.32
CA ARG A 36 -14.69 1.96 -8.55
C ARG A 36 -14.43 0.45 -8.67
N HIS A 37 -13.45 -0.09 -7.96
CA HIS A 37 -12.99 -1.47 -8.15
C HIS A 37 -13.10 -2.30 -6.87
N ASP A 38 -14.05 -3.23 -6.86
CA ASP A 38 -14.36 -4.13 -5.73
C ASP A 38 -13.15 -4.90 -5.21
N ILE A 39 -12.24 -5.29 -6.10
CA ILE A 39 -11.03 -6.02 -5.73
C ILE A 39 -10.10 -5.21 -4.81
N LEU A 40 -10.10 -3.88 -4.91
CA LEU A 40 -9.28 -3.00 -4.07
C LEU A 40 -9.93 -2.68 -2.71
N ARG A 41 -11.19 -3.09 -2.53
CA ARG A 41 -11.98 -2.95 -1.30
C ARG A 41 -12.44 -4.32 -0.79
N THR A 42 -11.66 -5.35 -1.04
CA THR A 42 -11.93 -6.73 -0.66
C THR A 42 -11.00 -7.18 0.46
N SER A 43 -11.54 -7.85 1.48
CA SER A 43 -10.77 -8.66 2.44
C SER A 43 -11.19 -10.13 2.38
N MET A 44 -10.29 -11.01 2.81
CA MET A 44 -10.62 -12.43 3.04
C MET A 44 -10.90 -12.63 4.53
N HIS A 45 -11.97 -13.34 4.86
CA HIS A 45 -12.32 -13.72 6.22
C HIS A 45 -12.36 -15.24 6.28
N TRP A 46 -11.61 -15.83 7.20
CA TRP A 46 -11.54 -17.30 7.35
C TRP A 46 -11.51 -17.72 8.82
N GLU A 47 -11.35 -16.80 9.76
CA GLU A 47 -11.38 -17.11 11.19
C GLU A 47 -12.81 -17.44 11.63
N SER A 48 -13.00 -18.61 12.25
CA SER A 48 -14.29 -19.08 12.77
C SER A 48 -15.41 -19.25 11.72
N LEU A 49 -15.04 -19.52 10.47
CA LEU A 49 -15.95 -19.81 9.36
C LEU A 49 -15.64 -21.19 8.76
N ASP A 50 -16.65 -21.88 8.25
CA ASP A 50 -16.50 -23.21 7.64
C ASP A 50 -15.72 -23.17 6.32
N GLU A 51 -15.75 -22.03 5.61
CA GLU A 51 -15.00 -21.78 4.38
C GLU A 51 -14.52 -20.31 4.32
N PRO A 52 -13.41 -20.01 3.61
CA PRO A 52 -12.94 -18.63 3.46
C PRO A 52 -13.90 -17.81 2.60
N LEU A 53 -14.33 -16.66 3.12
CA LEU A 53 -15.25 -15.75 2.45
C LEU A 53 -14.54 -14.47 1.99
N GLN A 54 -14.88 -14.05 0.78
CA GLN A 54 -14.46 -12.77 0.22
C GLN A 54 -15.49 -11.69 0.61
N VAL A 55 -15.06 -10.72 1.42
CA VAL A 55 -15.92 -9.63 1.90
C VAL A 55 -15.59 -8.35 1.16
N VAL A 56 -16.60 -7.79 0.49
CA VAL A 56 -16.47 -6.60 -0.34
C VAL A 56 -17.03 -5.39 0.42
N TRP A 57 -16.14 -4.51 0.88
CA TRP A 57 -16.45 -3.37 1.75
C TRP A 57 -17.10 -2.23 0.98
N ARG A 58 -18.27 -1.74 1.40
CA ARG A 58 -18.99 -0.66 0.70
C ARG A 58 -18.13 0.59 0.47
N GLN A 59 -17.27 0.92 1.43
CA GLN A 59 -16.34 2.05 1.36
C GLN A 59 -15.05 1.69 2.09
N VAL A 60 -13.93 2.16 1.57
CA VAL A 60 -12.59 2.10 2.17
C VAL A 60 -11.88 3.41 1.85
N GLU A 61 -11.19 4.00 2.82
CA GLU A 61 -10.37 5.19 2.62
C GLU A 61 -8.91 4.81 2.43
N LEU A 62 -8.24 5.48 1.49
CA LEU A 62 -6.81 5.36 1.25
C LEU A 62 -6.06 5.95 2.44
N SER A 63 -5.32 5.10 3.17
CA SER A 63 -4.39 5.56 4.20
C SER A 63 -3.16 6.21 3.54
N VAL A 64 -2.78 7.40 4.01
CA VAL A 64 -1.59 8.12 3.57
C VAL A 64 -0.73 8.42 4.79
N GLU A 65 0.48 7.85 4.79
CA GLU A 65 1.48 8.09 5.83
C GLU A 65 2.62 8.95 5.30
N GLU A 66 2.94 10.03 6.01
CA GLU A 66 4.05 10.92 5.65
C GLU A 66 5.30 10.55 6.46
N ILE A 67 6.39 10.21 5.77
CA ILE A 67 7.65 9.81 6.38
C ILE A 67 8.68 10.92 6.16
N GLN A 68 9.27 11.42 7.24
CA GLN A 68 10.36 12.38 7.18
C GLN A 68 11.68 11.65 6.89
N LEU A 69 12.26 11.91 5.71
CA LEU A 69 13.53 11.34 5.28
C LEU A 69 14.60 12.44 5.21
N ASN A 70 15.85 12.08 5.45
CA ASN A 70 16.94 13.05 5.54
C ASN A 70 17.97 12.79 4.42
N PRO A 71 18.16 13.74 3.47
CA PRO A 71 19.11 13.58 2.38
C PRO A 71 20.56 13.31 2.81
N ARG A 72 20.92 13.65 4.06
CA ARG A 72 22.25 13.36 4.62
C ARG A 72 22.54 11.87 4.78
N PHE A 73 21.51 11.03 4.83
CA PHE A 73 21.65 9.57 4.96
C PHE A 73 21.64 8.83 3.61
N GLY A 74 21.79 9.55 2.49
CA GLY A 74 21.87 8.98 1.15
C GLY A 74 20.62 9.23 0.30
N ASP A 75 20.45 8.44 -0.75
CA ASP A 75 19.33 8.56 -1.70
C ASP A 75 17.96 8.40 -1.00
N ILE A 76 17.04 9.33 -1.23
CA ILE A 76 15.71 9.36 -0.58
C ILE A 76 14.85 8.16 -0.99
N SER A 77 14.88 7.76 -2.26
CA SER A 77 14.11 6.60 -2.75
C SER A 77 14.60 5.31 -2.11
N ARG A 78 15.92 5.19 -1.92
CA ARG A 78 16.51 4.07 -1.18
C ARG A 78 16.10 4.06 0.29
N GLN A 79 16.17 5.21 0.96
CA GLN A 79 15.72 5.33 2.35
C GLN A 79 14.24 4.96 2.51
N LEU A 80 13.39 5.37 1.56
CA LEU A 80 11.97 5.03 1.54
C LEU A 80 11.75 3.53 1.35
N GLN A 81 12.47 2.90 0.41
CA GLN A 81 12.37 1.48 0.16
C GLN A 81 12.80 0.64 1.37
N GLU A 82 13.87 1.02 2.05
CA GLU A 82 14.35 0.34 3.25
C GLU A 82 13.35 0.45 4.42
N ARG A 83 12.66 1.59 4.54
CA ARG A 83 11.60 1.80 5.55
C ARG A 83 10.32 1.03 5.26
N LEU A 84 9.98 0.89 3.99
CA LEU A 84 8.74 0.25 3.52
C LEU A 84 8.98 -1.17 3.00
N ASP A 85 10.06 -1.82 3.42
CA ASP A 85 10.39 -3.17 3.01
C ASP A 85 9.27 -4.12 3.50
N PRO A 86 8.56 -4.82 2.60
CA PRO A 86 7.49 -5.76 2.95
C PRO A 86 7.95 -6.89 3.88
N ARG A 87 9.27 -7.08 4.02
CA ARG A 87 9.88 -8.01 4.98
C ARG A 87 9.78 -7.55 6.43
N GLN A 88 9.52 -6.27 6.66
CA GLN A 88 9.52 -5.64 7.99
C GLN A 88 8.14 -5.11 8.40
N ILE A 89 7.22 -4.92 7.46
CA ILE A 89 5.85 -4.50 7.74
C ILE A 89 4.99 -5.76 7.89
N ARG A 90 4.47 -5.98 9.10
CA ARG A 90 3.54 -7.07 9.47
C ARG A 90 2.10 -6.65 9.32
#